data_AF-A0A1M6YUP3-F1
#
_entry.id   AF-A0A1M6YUP3-F1
#
_cell.length_a   1.000
_cell.length_b   1.000
_cell.length_c   1.000
_cell.angle_alpha   90.00
_cell.angle_beta   90.00
_cell.angle_gamma   90.00
#
_symmetry.space_group_name_H-M   'P 1'
#
loop_
_entity.id
_entity.type
_entity.pdbx_description
1 polymer ?
#
loop_
_entity_poly.entity_id
_entity_poly.type
_entity_poly.pdbx_seq_one_letter_code
_entity_poly.pdbx_strand_id
1 'polypeptide(L)' 'MKDFDSIWRTQDEIRTVVNAVLGECIWNLSYNERLMAIELELAKYLEEEEVGKLINQFSVPADYDGVGSKGTKFVFYV' A
#
# COMPACT_ATOMS: atom_id res chain seq x y z
N MET A 1 1.51 -7.36 22.40
CA MET A 1 2.28 -6.09 22.33
C MET A 1 2.20 -5.67 20.88
N LYS A 2 1.56 -4.55 20.54
CA LYS A 2 1.47 -4.11 19.14
C LYS A 2 2.87 -3.69 18.71
N ASP A 3 3.43 -4.38 17.72
CA ASP A 3 4.78 -4.12 17.22
C ASP A 3 4.71 -2.95 16.23
N PHE A 4 4.57 -1.74 16.77
CA PHE A 4 4.55 -0.51 15.98
C PHE A 4 5.83 -0.32 15.17
N ASP A 5 6.94 -0.93 15.61
CA ASP A 5 8.20 -0.99 14.85
C ASP A 5 8.02 -1.81 13.57
N SER A 6 7.38 -2.98 13.62
CA SER A 6 7.07 -3.77 12.43
C SER A 6 6.14 -3.03 11.48
N ILE A 7 5.07 -2.40 11.99
CA ILE A 7 4.14 -1.61 11.16
C ILE A 7 4.89 -0.48 10.45
N TRP A 8 5.73 0.24 11.18
CA TRP A 8 6.52 1.34 10.63
C TRP A 8 7.50 0.86 9.55
N ARG A 9 8.17 -0.28 9.77
CA ARG A 9 9.05 -0.89 8.76
C ARG A 9 8.29 -1.31 7.51
N THR A 10 7.11 -1.92 7.65
CA THR A 10 6.29 -2.28 6.50
C THR A 10 5.81 -1.06 5.74
N GLN A 11 5.44 0.03 6.42
CA GLN A 11 5.10 1.29 5.76
C GLN A 11 6.29 1.87 4.98
N ASP A 12 7.51 1.78 5.51
CA ASP A 12 8.72 2.24 4.82
C ASP A 12 9.05 1.39 3.58
N GLU A 13 8.91 0.07 3.69
CA GLU A 13 9.01 -0.85 2.55
C GLU A 13 7.99 -0.50 1.46
N ILE A 14 6.73 -0.32 1.84
CA ILE A 14 5.65 0.05 0.90
C ILE A 14 6.01 1.35 0.18
N ARG A 15 6.45 2.38 0.91
CA ARG A 15 6.87 3.66 0.32
C ARG A 15 7.98 3.48 -0.69
N THR A 16 9.01 2.71 -0.33
CA THR A 16 10.18 2.48 -1.18
C THR A 16 9.79 1.79 -2.48
N VAL A 17 8.99 0.72 -2.40
CA VAL A 17 8.55 -0.04 -3.58
C VAL A 17 7.65 0.81 -4.48
N VAL A 18 6.66 1.51 -3.92
CA VAL A 18 5.76 2.37 -4.71
C VAL A 18 6.54 3.48 -5.40
N ASN A 19 7.45 4.14 -4.69
CA ASN A 19 8.27 5.20 -5.27
C ASN A 19 9.19 4.68 -6.37
N ALA A 20 9.74 3.47 -6.24
CA ALA A 20 10.60 2.87 -7.24
C ALA A 20 9.85 2.46 -8.52
N VAL A 21 8.63 1.92 -8.38
CA VAL A 21 7.84 1.38 -9.52
C VAL A 21 7.03 2.49 -10.20
N LEU A 22 6.46 3.41 -9.43
CA LEU A 22 5.44 4.35 -9.89
C LEU A 22 5.84 5.82 -9.74
N GLY A 23 6.96 6.11 -9.09
CA GLY A 23 7.35 7.46 -8.68
C GLY A 23 6.62 7.93 -7.41
N GLU A 24 6.82 9.19 -7.05
CA GLU A 24 6.15 9.82 -5.90
C GLU A 24 4.65 10.01 -6.18
N CYS A 25 3.86 8.98 -5.93
CA CYS A 25 2.42 8.97 -6.20
C CYS A 25 1.58 8.45 -5.03
N ILE A 26 2.11 8.45 -3.81
CA ILE A 26 1.36 8.07 -2.61
C ILE A 26 0.51 9.25 -2.17
N TRP A 27 -0.80 9.05 -2.09
CA TRP A 27 -1.73 10.04 -1.53
C TRP A 27 -1.90 9.84 -0.01
N ASN A 28 -2.16 8.61 0.42
CA ASN A 28 -2.32 8.27 1.82
C ASN A 28 -1.65 6.93 2.12
N LEU A 29 -1.00 6.82 3.28
CA LEU A 29 -0.47 5.56 3.80
C LEU A 29 -0.66 5.56 5.31
N SER A 30 -1.61 4.76 5.79
CA SER A 30 -2.04 4.75 7.18
C SER A 30 -2.30 3.35 7.69
N TYR A 31 -2.00 3.10 8.97
CA TYR A 31 -2.37 1.84 9.60
C TYR A 31 -3.79 1.94 10.18
N ASN A 32 -4.66 1.00 9.79
CA ASN A 32 -6.00 0.85 10.32
C ASN A 32 -5.98 -0.17 11.47
N GLU A 33 -6.06 0.31 12.70
CA GLU A 33 -6.02 -0.54 13.89
C GLU A 33 -7.22 -1.49 14.02
N ARG A 34 -8.36 -1.17 13.38
CA ARG A 34 -9.56 -2.02 13.44
C ARG A 34 -9.45 -3.20 12.50
N LEU A 35 -8.85 -2.99 11.33
CA LEU A 35 -8.62 -4.03 10.32
C LEU A 35 -7.29 -4.76 10.53
N MET A 36 -6.43 -4.26 11.42
CA MET A 36 -5.05 -4.72 11.58
C MET A 36 -4.31 -4.74 10.24
N ALA A 37 -4.48 -3.70 9.44
CA ALA A 37 -3.94 -3.63 8.09
C ALA A 37 -3.42 -2.23 7.78
N ILE A 38 -2.42 -2.14 6.92
CA ILE A 38 -1.95 -0.88 6.35
C ILE A 38 -2.76 -0.60 5.09
N GLU A 39 -3.35 0.57 5.03
CA GLU A 39 -4.09 1.08 3.89
C GLU A 39 -3.21 2.05 3.10
N LEU A 40 -3.11 1.81 1.80
CA LEU A 40 -2.42 2.67 0.84
C LEU A 40 -3.46 3.21 -0.14
N GLU A 41 -3.40 4.50 -0.41
CA GLU A 41 -4.10 5.14 -1.52
C GLU A 41 -3.10 5.89 -2.38
N LEU A 42 -3.16 5.66 -3.68
CA LEU A 42 -2.35 6.37 -4.66
C LEU A 42 -3.05 7.66 -5.12
N ALA A 43 -2.25 8.64 -5.51
CA ALA A 43 -2.69 9.87 -6.18
C ALA A 43 -2.97 9.64 -7.68
N LYS A 44 -2.92 8.39 -8.15
CA LYS A 44 -3.19 8.01 -9.54
C LYS A 44 -4.00 6.73 -9.61
N TYR A 45 -4.67 6.55 -10.74
CA TYR A 45 -5.38 5.34 -11.09
C TYR A 45 -4.43 4.40 -11.82
N LEU A 46 -4.43 3.15 -11.40
CA LEU A 46 -3.71 2.06 -12.03
C LEU A 46 -4.70 1.17 -12.78
N GLU A 47 -4.30 0.72 -13.96
CA GLU A 47 -5.00 -0.35 -14.66
C GLU A 47 -4.77 -1.71 -13.98
N GLU A 48 -5.64 -2.69 -14.24
CA GLU A 48 -5.61 -4.01 -13.60
C GLU A 48 -4.24 -4.70 -13.75
N GLU A 49 -3.59 -4.55 -14.90
CA GLU A 49 -2.25 -5.09 -15.14
C GLU A 49 -1.18 -4.41 -14.26
N GLU A 50 -1.28 -3.09 -14.06
CA GLU A 50 -0.36 -2.34 -13.20
C GLU A 50 -0.58 -2.66 -11.72
N VAL A 51 -1.83 -2.85 -11.31
CA VAL A 51 -2.20 -3.32 -9.96
C VAL A 51 -1.54 -4.67 -9.68
N GLY A 52 -1.68 -5.63 -10.59
CA GLY A 52 -1.06 -6.95 -10.45
C GLY A 52 0.46 -6.88 -10.42
N LYS A 53 1.08 -6.05 -11.27
CA LYS A 53 2.54 -5.84 -11.27
C LYS A 53 3.04 -5.27 -9.95
N LEU A 54 2.35 -4.27 -9.41
CA LEU A 54 2.73 -3.61 -8.17
C LEU A 54 2.59 -4.56 -6.96
N ILE A 55 1.47 -5.27 -6.85
CA ILE A 55 1.23 -6.24 -5.76
C ILE A 55 2.37 -7.27 -5.68
N ASN A 56 2.83 -7.76 -6.83
CA ASN A 56 3.92 -8.74 -6.91
C ASN A 56 5.31 -8.20 -6.50
N GLN A 57 5.46 -6.89 -6.26
CA GLN A 57 6.74 -6.31 -5.80
C GLN A 57 6.85 -6.24 -4.27
N PHE A 58 5.74 -6.37 -3.54
CA PHE A 58 5.77 -6.30 -2.08
C PHE A 58 6.12 -7.64 -1.46
N SER A 59 6.88 -7.61 -0.35
CA SER A 59 7.18 -8.82 0.42
C SER A 59 6.03 -9.21 1.36
N VAL A 60 5.08 -8.30 1.56
CA VAL A 60 3.91 -8.48 2.42
C VAL A 60 2.66 -8.79 1.58
N PRO A 61 1.74 -9.63 2.08
CA PRO A 61 0.46 -9.88 1.42
C PRO A 61 -0.32 -8.59 1.22
N ALA A 62 -0.69 -8.32 -0.02
CA ALA A 62 -1.40 -7.12 -0.42
C ALA A 62 -2.58 -7.47 -1.33
N ASP A 63 -3.73 -6.87 -1.06
CA ASP A 63 -4.92 -6.96 -1.91
C ASP A 63 -5.24 -5.60 -2.54
N TYR A 64 -5.84 -5.67 -3.72
CA TYR A 64 -6.46 -4.50 -4.35
C TYR A 64 -7.80 -4.20 -3.67
N ASP A 65 -7.91 -3.01 -3.06
CA ASP A 65 -9.09 -2.55 -2.32
C ASP A 65 -9.97 -1.59 -3.15
N GLY A 66 -9.81 -1.61 -4.47
CA GLY A 66 -10.60 -0.79 -5.38
C GLY A 66 -10.05 0.63 -5.55
N VAL A 67 -10.96 1.57 -5.77
CA VAL A 67 -10.66 2.98 -6.06
C VAL A 67 -11.12 3.85 -4.91
N GLY A 68 -10.20 4.66 -4.39
CA GLY A 68 -10.43 5.65 -3.35
C GLY A 68 -10.87 7.01 -3.87
N SER A 69 -10.65 8.02 -3.04
CA SER A 69 -10.98 9.42 -3.34
C SER A 69 -10.06 10.03 -4.39
N LYS A 70 -8.81 9.56 -4.50
CA LYS A 70 -7.78 10.09 -5.40
C LYS A 70 -7.24 9.10 -6.41
N GLY A 71 -7.36 7.81 -6.15
CA GLY A 71 -6.81 6.81 -7.04
C GLY A 71 -6.94 5.40 -6.49
N THR A 72 -6.09 4.50 -6.98
CA THR A 72 -6.10 3.08 -6.63
C THR A 72 -5.74 2.86 -5.17
N LYS A 73 -6.47 1.97 -4.50
CA LYS A 73 -6.28 1.58 -3.10
C LYS A 73 -5.75 0.17 -2.97
N PHE A 74 -4.93 -0.04 -1.95
CA PHE A 74 -4.41 -1.32 -1.54
C PHE A 74 -4.53 -1.51 -0.04
N VAL A 75 -4.66 -2.75 0.39
CA VAL A 75 -4.66 -3.16 1.78
C VAL A 75 -3.55 -4.18 1.98
N PHE A 76 -2.72 -3.96 3.00
CA PHE A 76 -1.59 -4.81 3.36
C PHE A 76 -1.81 -5.38 4.76
N TYR A 77 -1.74 -6.71 4.88
CA TYR A 77 -1.98 -7.38 6.16
C TYR A 77 -0.67 -7.54 6.93
N VAL A 78 -0.66 -7.10 8.19
CA VAL A 78 0.51 -7.08 9.10
C VAL A 78 0.22 -7.76 10.42
#